data_AF-A0A970AMH4-F1
#
_entry.id   AF-A0A970AMH4-F1
#
_cell.length_a   1.000
_cell.length_b   1.000
_cell.length_c   1.000
_cell.angle_alpha   90.00
_cell.angle_beta   90.00
_cell.angle_gamma   90.00
#
_symmetry.space_group_name_H-M   'P 1'
#
loop_
_entity.id
_entity.type
_entity.pdbx_description
1 polymer ?
#
loop_
_entity_poly.entity_id
_entity_poly.type
_entity_poly.pdbx_seq_one_letter_code
_entity_poly.pdbx_strand_id
1 'polypeptide(L)'
;MRNSIALPITEESQVGEARRIAVALATEIGFSETDCGKVAIVATEAAKNTIKHACEGELLLRALKTVGEYSIEIVALDRGPGMANVGQCLQDGFSTAGTPGTGLGAIKRLSAFFDIHSVQKLGTAVLARLEPDQNRREPPSNRNYLENGVVHLPKVGETISGDSWAAENQVDKDLILVADGLGYGVLAAEASREAVRVFQKNAKLGPKAILEKAHPALKNTRGVAAAIAQIDRTQQTVRFAGVGNISGVIVTNTQTRSMVSYNGTIGHMMRKVEEFVYPWSQKSLLIMHSDGLATQWDLNRYPGLVTRHPTLIAAVLYRDFKRTRDDMTVIVAKIREAA
;
A
#
# COMPACT_ATOMS: atom_id res chain seq x y z
N MET A 1 10.77 6.24 -2.09
CA MET A 1 9.64 6.15 -1.13
C MET A 1 10.14 5.43 0.10
N ARG A 2 9.65 5.77 1.31
CA ARG A 2 10.06 5.11 2.55
C ARG A 2 9.15 3.93 2.87
N ASN A 3 9.68 3.00 3.67
CA ASN A 3 8.92 1.92 4.26
C ASN A 3 7.79 2.51 5.12
N SER A 4 6.71 1.75 5.25
CA SER A 4 5.69 2.06 6.24
C SER A 4 6.24 1.73 7.62
N ILE A 5 5.79 2.41 8.66
CA ILE A 5 6.03 2.05 10.06
C ILE A 5 4.70 1.56 10.61
N ALA A 6 4.65 0.35 11.15
CA ALA A 6 3.48 -0.18 11.84
C ALA A 6 3.67 -0.04 13.35
N LEU A 7 2.70 0.58 14.01
CA LEU A 7 2.68 0.75 15.46
C LEU A 7 1.48 0.03 16.04
N PRO A 8 1.66 -0.90 16.99
CA PRO A 8 0.53 -1.47 17.72
C PRO A 8 -0.11 -0.39 18.59
N ILE A 9 -1.44 -0.43 18.66
CA ILE A 9 -2.28 0.50 19.40
C ILE A 9 -3.22 -0.33 20.27
N THR A 10 -2.70 -0.74 21.42
CA THR A 10 -3.33 -1.61 22.42
C THR A 10 -3.44 -0.93 23.79
N GLU A 11 -2.68 0.16 24.03
CA GLU A 11 -2.71 0.92 25.27
C GLU A 11 -2.50 2.42 25.07
N GLU A 12 -2.91 3.25 26.03
CA GLU A 12 -2.92 4.71 25.89
C GLU A 12 -1.52 5.33 25.70
N SER A 13 -0.47 4.69 26.23
CA SER A 13 0.92 5.16 26.10
C SER A 13 1.35 5.28 24.63
N GLN A 14 0.85 4.36 23.79
CA GLN A 14 1.18 4.25 22.36
C GLN A 14 0.53 5.34 21.52
N VAL A 15 -0.52 6.00 22.01
CA VAL A 15 -1.08 7.21 21.37
C VAL A 15 -0.02 8.31 21.32
N GLY A 16 0.70 8.51 22.43
CA GLY A 16 1.79 9.48 22.51
C GLY A 16 2.97 9.12 21.62
N GLU A 17 3.27 7.82 21.49
CA GLU A 17 4.31 7.31 20.60
C GLU A 17 3.98 7.51 19.12
N ALA A 18 2.79 7.10 18.69
CA ALA A 18 2.32 7.29 17.31
C ALA A 18 2.35 8.76 16.89
N ARG A 19 1.93 9.67 17.78
CA ARG A 19 2.04 11.11 17.56
C ARG A 19 3.49 11.55 17.35
N ARG A 20 4.42 11.12 18.22
CA ARG A 20 5.84 11.52 18.11
C ARG A 20 6.47 11.03 16.81
N ILE A 21 6.20 9.78 16.42
CA ILE A 21 6.75 9.20 15.19
C ILE A 21 6.15 9.88 13.95
N ALA A 22 4.84 10.14 13.93
CA ALA A 22 4.19 10.85 12.82
C ALA A 22 4.77 12.26 12.63
N VAL A 23 4.97 13.01 13.73
CA VAL A 23 5.59 14.34 13.71
C VAL A 23 7.06 14.26 13.26
N ALA A 24 7.82 13.27 13.73
CA ALA A 24 9.21 13.10 13.31
C ALA A 24 9.32 12.86 11.79
N LEU A 25 8.46 11.99 11.25
CA LEU A 25 8.37 11.76 9.80
C LEU A 25 8.01 13.05 9.03
N ALA A 26 7.06 13.83 9.53
CA ALA A 26 6.61 15.08 8.92
C ALA A 26 7.74 16.13 8.87
N THR A 27 8.40 16.35 10.01
CA THR A 27 9.52 17.28 10.14
C THR A 27 10.65 16.92 9.18
N GLU A 28 10.98 15.62 9.08
CA GLU A 28 12.07 15.14 8.24
C GLU A 28 11.83 15.37 6.74
N ILE A 29 10.58 15.34 6.29
CA ILE A 29 10.24 15.65 4.89
C ILE A 29 9.95 17.13 4.64
N GLY A 30 10.08 17.99 5.66
CA GLY A 30 10.04 19.45 5.53
C GLY A 30 8.69 20.10 5.86
N PHE A 31 7.80 19.44 6.60
CA PHE A 31 6.58 20.08 7.07
C PHE A 31 6.89 21.27 7.98
N SER A 32 6.06 22.33 7.88
CA SER A 32 6.12 23.46 8.81
C SER A 32 5.67 23.06 10.21
N GLU A 33 5.99 23.85 11.24
CA GLU A 33 5.53 23.59 12.61
C GLU A 33 4.00 23.50 12.70
N THR A 34 3.30 24.38 11.97
CA THR A 34 1.84 24.35 11.86
C THR A 34 1.32 23.06 11.23
N ASP A 35 1.93 22.61 10.14
CA ASP A 35 1.52 21.36 9.47
C ASP A 35 1.86 20.12 10.31
N CYS A 36 3.00 20.12 11.01
CA CYS A 36 3.33 19.12 12.02
C CYS A 36 2.28 19.08 13.14
N GLY A 37 1.74 20.23 13.55
CA GLY A 37 0.61 20.33 14.47
C GLY A 37 -0.64 19.62 13.96
N LYS A 38 -0.98 19.77 12.66
CA LYS A 38 -2.09 19.03 12.03
C LYS A 38 -1.84 17.52 12.05
N VAL A 39 -0.62 17.08 11.68
CA VAL A 39 -0.21 15.66 11.71
C VAL A 39 -0.36 15.09 13.14
N ALA A 40 0.07 15.85 14.14
CA ALA A 40 -0.03 15.44 15.55
C ALA A 40 -1.48 15.21 15.99
N ILE A 41 -2.40 16.11 15.62
CA ILE A 41 -3.83 15.98 15.92
C ILE A 41 -4.40 14.73 15.24
N VAL A 42 -4.17 14.58 13.93
CA VAL A 42 -4.71 13.44 13.17
C VAL A 42 -4.20 12.10 13.70
N ALA A 43 -2.89 11.98 13.98
CA ALA A 43 -2.31 10.76 14.55
C ALA A 43 -2.91 10.44 15.93
N THR A 44 -3.09 11.47 16.78
CA THR A 44 -3.64 11.31 18.13
C THR A 44 -5.09 10.83 18.08
N GLU A 45 -5.94 11.47 17.26
CA GLU A 45 -7.35 11.10 17.13
C GLU A 45 -7.51 9.72 16.49
N ALA A 46 -6.69 9.38 15.48
CA ALA A 46 -6.70 8.06 14.86
C ALA A 46 -6.35 6.94 15.86
N ALA A 47 -5.29 7.14 16.66
CA ALA A 47 -4.89 6.18 17.68
C ALA A 47 -5.91 6.08 18.83
N LYS A 48 -6.44 7.21 19.32
CA LYS A 48 -7.49 7.21 20.36
C LYS A 48 -8.75 6.50 19.89
N ASN A 49 -9.18 6.74 18.65
CA ASN A 49 -10.36 6.07 18.10
C ASN A 49 -10.14 4.55 18.03
N THR A 50 -8.94 4.11 17.66
CA THR A 50 -8.56 2.69 17.60
C THR A 50 -8.74 2.01 18.97
N ILE A 51 -8.14 2.56 20.04
CA ILE A 51 -8.31 2.00 21.40
C ILE A 51 -9.77 2.09 21.86
N LYS A 52 -10.38 3.26 21.74
CA LYS A 52 -11.67 3.54 22.36
C LYS A 52 -12.84 2.78 21.72
N HIS A 53 -12.78 2.55 20.41
CA HIS A 53 -13.87 1.91 19.68
C HIS A 53 -13.59 0.46 19.30
N ALA A 54 -12.34 0.01 19.32
CA ALA A 54 -11.97 -1.36 18.92
C ALA A 54 -11.10 -2.12 19.92
N CYS A 55 -10.73 -1.51 21.05
CA CYS A 55 -9.82 -2.03 22.09
C CYS A 55 -8.36 -2.20 21.62
N GLU A 56 -8.14 -2.71 20.40
CA GLU A 56 -6.83 -2.89 19.81
C GLU A 56 -6.84 -2.60 18.30
N GLY A 57 -5.66 -2.28 17.78
CA GLY A 57 -5.42 -2.13 16.35
C GLY A 57 -3.99 -1.72 16.06
N GLU A 58 -3.78 -1.17 14.86
CA GLU A 58 -2.48 -0.73 14.38
C GLU A 58 -2.60 0.62 13.66
N LEU A 59 -1.57 1.46 13.80
CA LEU A 59 -1.38 2.64 12.97
C LEU A 59 -0.21 2.40 12.01
N LEU A 60 -0.48 2.52 10.71
CA LEU A 60 0.54 2.57 9.68
C LEU A 60 0.87 4.03 9.36
N LEU A 61 2.14 4.39 9.47
CA LEU A 61 2.64 5.73 9.18
C LEU A 61 3.61 5.68 8.00
N ARG A 62 3.46 6.58 7.04
CA ARG A 62 4.34 6.62 5.88
C ARG A 62 4.57 8.04 5.37
N ALA A 63 5.82 8.36 5.11
CA ALA A 63 6.20 9.56 4.36
C ALA A 63 6.20 9.25 2.85
N LEU A 64 5.34 9.93 2.11
CA LEU A 64 5.31 9.91 0.66
C LEU A 64 6.13 11.08 0.13
N LYS A 65 6.98 10.81 -0.85
CA LYS A 65 7.78 11.84 -1.53
C LYS A 65 7.88 11.52 -3.01
N THR A 66 7.33 12.41 -3.82
CA THR A 66 7.40 12.45 -5.28
C THR A 66 8.12 13.74 -5.69
N VAL A 67 8.46 13.90 -6.97
CA VAL A 67 9.20 15.10 -7.43
C VAL A 67 8.35 16.35 -7.19
N GLY A 68 8.76 17.18 -6.23
CA GLY A 68 8.07 18.43 -5.88
C GLY A 68 6.87 18.28 -4.93
N GLU A 69 6.56 17.06 -4.49
CA GLU A 69 5.39 16.77 -3.64
C GLU A 69 5.79 15.84 -2.49
N TYR A 70 5.23 16.09 -1.32
CA TYR A 70 5.47 15.25 -0.14
C TYR A 70 4.25 15.29 0.79
N SER A 71 3.95 14.15 1.40
CA SER A 71 2.79 14.00 2.28
C SER A 71 3.05 12.98 3.38
N ILE A 72 2.28 13.08 4.45
CA ILE A 72 2.22 12.07 5.50
C ILE A 72 0.92 11.30 5.36
N GLU A 73 1.05 10.00 5.19
CA GLU A 73 -0.06 9.06 5.17
C GLU A 73 -0.17 8.36 6.52
N ILE A 74 -1.37 8.38 7.07
CA ILE A 74 -1.74 7.73 8.33
C ILE A 74 -2.88 6.77 8.00
N VAL A 75 -2.68 5.49 8.29
CA VAL A 75 -3.72 4.47 8.17
C VAL A 75 -3.98 3.85 9.53
N ALA A 76 -5.17 4.05 10.09
CA ALA A 76 -5.60 3.35 11.30
C ALA A 76 -6.38 2.09 10.91
N LEU A 77 -6.04 0.97 11.54
CA LEU A 77 -6.59 -0.35 11.25
C LEU A 77 -7.02 -1.02 12.54
N ASP A 78 -8.28 -1.44 12.62
CA ASP A 78 -8.78 -2.21 13.75
C ASP A 78 -9.62 -3.40 13.28
N ARG A 79 -9.80 -4.39 14.16
CA ARG A 79 -10.71 -5.53 13.96
C ARG A 79 -11.90 -5.46 14.92
N GLY A 80 -12.29 -4.24 15.31
CA GLY A 80 -13.35 -3.98 16.25
C GLY A 80 -14.75 -4.22 15.68
N PRO A 81 -15.79 -3.69 16.35
CA PRO A 81 -17.19 -3.94 15.97
C PRO A 81 -17.57 -3.34 14.61
N GLY A 82 -16.77 -2.40 14.07
CA GLY A 82 -17.11 -1.65 12.86
C GLY A 82 -18.27 -0.66 13.07
N MET A 83 -18.66 0.03 12.01
CA MET A 83 -19.68 1.08 12.02
C MET A 83 -20.91 0.64 11.22
N ALA A 84 -22.10 0.86 11.78
CA ALA A 84 -23.37 0.61 11.07
C ALA A 84 -23.62 1.66 9.98
N ASN A 85 -23.34 2.93 10.29
CA ASN A 85 -23.53 4.06 9.38
C ASN A 85 -22.32 5.00 9.47
N VAL A 86 -21.38 4.81 8.55
CA VAL A 86 -20.17 5.65 8.44
C VAL A 86 -20.51 7.12 8.23
N GLY A 87 -21.56 7.42 7.45
CA GLY A 87 -21.98 8.79 7.17
C GLY A 87 -22.40 9.56 8.44
N GLN A 88 -23.10 8.90 9.36
CA GLN A 88 -23.46 9.47 10.67
C GLN A 88 -22.22 9.65 11.56
N CYS A 89 -21.32 8.67 11.59
CA CYS A 89 -20.08 8.75 12.38
C CYS A 89 -19.12 9.88 11.95
N LEU A 90 -19.28 10.41 10.73
CA LEU A 90 -18.49 11.54 10.24
C LEU A 90 -19.07 12.91 10.62
N GLN A 91 -20.29 12.96 11.14
CA GLN A 91 -20.91 14.21 11.60
C GLN A 91 -20.37 14.56 12.99
N ASP A 92 -19.96 15.82 13.17
CA ASP A 92 -19.51 16.30 14.49
C ASP A 92 -20.62 16.14 15.53
N GLY A 93 -20.26 15.73 16.74
CA GLY A 93 -21.19 15.52 17.85
C GLY A 93 -21.76 14.10 17.93
N PHE A 94 -21.48 13.23 16.95
CA PHE A 94 -21.88 11.83 17.01
C PHE A 94 -20.80 10.97 17.68
N SER A 95 -21.13 10.33 18.81
CA SER A 95 -20.26 9.38 19.50
C SER A 95 -21.06 8.25 20.12
N THR A 96 -20.58 7.02 19.92
CA THR A 96 -21.12 5.83 20.58
C THR A 96 -20.40 5.47 21.88
N ALA A 97 -19.34 6.21 22.25
CA ALA A 97 -18.47 5.89 23.38
C ALA A 97 -18.28 7.07 24.36
N GLY A 98 -19.21 8.04 24.36
CA GLY A 98 -19.18 9.17 25.30
C GLY A 98 -18.01 10.14 25.10
N THR A 99 -17.46 10.25 23.89
CA THR A 99 -16.60 11.39 23.50
C THR A 99 -17.43 12.56 22.97
N PRO A 100 -16.84 13.76 22.80
CA PRO A 100 -17.49 14.85 22.08
C PRO A 100 -17.91 14.53 20.63
N GLY A 101 -17.50 13.37 20.07
CA GLY A 101 -17.90 12.96 18.73
C GLY A 101 -17.26 13.77 17.60
N THR A 102 -16.10 14.38 17.85
CA THR A 102 -15.42 15.27 16.88
C THR A 102 -14.18 14.65 16.24
N GLY A 103 -13.70 13.49 16.72
CA GLY A 103 -12.42 12.91 16.31
C GLY A 103 -12.34 12.55 14.82
N LEU A 104 -13.30 11.77 14.30
CA LEU A 104 -13.34 11.43 12.87
C LEU A 104 -13.57 12.65 11.98
N GLY A 105 -14.41 13.59 12.42
CA GLY A 105 -14.62 14.87 11.73
C GLY A 105 -13.34 15.70 11.65
N ALA A 106 -12.56 15.76 12.75
CA ALA A 106 -11.27 16.45 12.80
C ALA A 106 -10.25 15.80 11.86
N ILE A 107 -10.15 14.47 11.85
CA ILE A 107 -9.28 13.73 10.92
C ILE A 107 -9.61 14.13 9.47
N LYS A 108 -10.89 14.08 9.10
CA LYS A 108 -11.33 14.44 7.74
C LYS A 108 -11.05 15.90 7.39
N ARG A 109 -11.31 16.85 8.30
CA ARG A 109 -11.11 18.29 8.05
C ARG A 109 -9.65 18.68 7.91
N LEU A 110 -8.76 18.06 8.68
CA LEU A 110 -7.33 18.40 8.71
C LEU A 110 -6.53 17.69 7.60
N SER A 111 -7.12 16.69 6.94
CA SER A 111 -6.46 15.93 5.88
C SER A 111 -6.74 16.51 4.50
N ALA A 112 -5.73 16.48 3.63
CA ALA A 112 -5.89 16.78 2.20
C ALA A 112 -6.69 15.67 1.48
N PHE A 113 -6.51 14.42 1.93
CA PHE A 113 -7.29 13.28 1.47
C PHE A 113 -7.76 12.43 2.64
N PHE A 114 -9.00 11.93 2.57
CA PHE A 114 -9.60 11.08 3.58
C PHE A 114 -10.45 10.00 2.91
N ASP A 115 -10.26 8.74 3.33
CA ASP A 115 -11.14 7.62 2.97
C ASP A 115 -11.32 6.70 4.17
N ILE A 116 -12.45 6.03 4.23
CA ILE A 116 -12.82 5.15 5.34
C ILE A 116 -13.60 3.95 4.82
N HIS A 117 -13.27 2.79 5.37
CA HIS A 117 -13.96 1.54 5.14
C HIS A 117 -14.25 0.92 6.51
N SER A 118 -15.51 0.64 6.78
CA SER A 118 -15.92 0.00 8.02
C SER A 118 -17.03 -0.97 7.73
N VAL A 119 -16.91 -2.19 8.24
CA VAL A 119 -17.91 -3.24 8.08
C VAL A 119 -18.19 -3.83 9.45
N GLN A 120 -19.47 -3.98 9.77
CA GLN A 120 -19.88 -4.55 11.04
C GLN A 120 -19.22 -5.91 11.27
N LYS A 121 -18.64 -6.09 12.46
CA LYS A 121 -17.92 -7.30 12.91
C LYS A 121 -16.61 -7.60 12.16
N LEU A 122 -16.19 -6.75 11.22
CA LEU A 122 -14.92 -6.88 10.51
C LEU A 122 -13.96 -5.71 10.79
N GLY A 123 -14.36 -4.75 11.63
CA GLY A 123 -13.55 -3.60 12.02
C GLY A 123 -13.57 -2.43 11.04
N THR A 124 -12.69 -1.48 11.28
CA THR A 124 -12.57 -0.23 10.52
C THR A 124 -11.14 -0.03 10.01
N ALA A 125 -11.04 0.58 8.84
CA ALA A 125 -9.82 1.11 8.26
C ALA A 125 -10.05 2.58 7.90
N VAL A 126 -9.17 3.47 8.37
CA VAL A 126 -9.23 4.91 8.09
C VAL A 126 -7.92 5.33 7.45
N LEU A 127 -8.00 5.98 6.30
CA LEU A 127 -6.86 6.55 5.57
C LEU A 127 -6.96 8.07 5.60
N ALA A 128 -5.91 8.72 6.09
CA ALA A 128 -5.72 10.16 6.04
C ALA A 128 -4.38 10.48 5.37
N ARG A 129 -4.38 11.43 4.43
CA ARG A 129 -3.14 12.04 3.92
C ARG A 129 -3.13 13.52 4.24
N LEU A 130 -2.05 13.94 4.88
CA LEU A 130 -1.77 15.34 5.13
C LEU A 130 -0.71 15.81 4.14
N GLU A 131 -0.97 16.93 3.50
CA GLU A 131 -0.04 17.64 2.65
C GLU A 131 0.26 19.01 3.30
N PRO A 132 1.49 19.52 3.18
CA PRO A 132 1.79 20.89 3.56
C PRO A 132 0.89 21.86 2.79
N ASP A 133 0.51 22.98 3.40
CA ASP A 133 -0.34 23.98 2.73
C ASP A 133 0.32 24.52 1.42
N GLN A 134 1.65 24.48 1.35
CA GLN A 134 2.44 24.87 0.17
C GLN A 134 2.32 23.89 -1.01
N ASN A 135 1.87 22.64 -0.77
CA ASN A 135 1.70 21.62 -1.80
C ASN A 135 0.32 21.66 -2.47
N ARG A 136 -0.59 22.59 -2.08
CA ARG A 136 -1.92 22.71 -2.71
C ARG A 136 -1.81 23.12 -4.18
N ARG A 137 -1.79 22.13 -5.06
CA ARG A 137 -2.10 22.27 -6.49
C ARG A 137 -3.38 21.53 -6.82
N GLU A 138 -4.03 21.93 -7.90
CA GLU A 138 -5.16 21.17 -8.42
C GLU A 138 -4.71 19.73 -8.76
N PRO A 139 -5.51 18.71 -8.42
CA PRO A 139 -5.19 17.34 -8.76
C PRO A 139 -4.99 17.23 -10.27
N PRO A 140 -4.05 16.38 -10.74
CA PRO A 140 -3.82 16.22 -12.18
C PRO A 140 -5.14 15.89 -12.88
N SER A 141 -5.48 16.67 -13.90
CA SER A 141 -6.75 16.62 -14.63
C SER A 141 -6.92 15.35 -15.49
N ASN A 142 -5.90 14.49 -15.55
CA ASN A 142 -5.93 13.27 -16.36
C ASN A 142 -6.73 12.16 -15.67
N ARG A 143 -7.95 11.94 -16.19
CA ARG A 143 -8.93 10.95 -15.70
C ARG A 143 -8.53 9.48 -15.94
N ASN A 144 -7.44 9.21 -16.68
CA ASN A 144 -6.96 7.86 -16.98
C ASN A 144 -5.64 7.50 -16.28
N TYR A 145 -5.31 8.18 -15.18
CA TYR A 145 -4.13 7.83 -14.39
C TYR A 145 -4.40 6.62 -13.48
N LEU A 146 -3.40 5.74 -13.35
CA LEU A 146 -3.44 4.60 -12.46
C LEU A 146 -3.08 5.03 -11.04
N GLU A 147 -4.01 4.86 -10.12
CA GLU A 147 -3.77 5.12 -8.71
C GLU A 147 -3.22 3.85 -8.04
N ASN A 148 -2.13 4.03 -7.29
CA ASN A 148 -1.44 2.94 -6.60
C ASN A 148 -1.52 3.15 -5.08
N GLY A 149 -1.64 2.05 -4.35
CA GLY A 149 -1.60 2.00 -2.91
C GLY A 149 -0.76 0.83 -2.45
N VAL A 150 0.06 1.04 -1.44
CA VAL A 150 1.05 0.03 -1.01
C VAL A 150 1.09 -0.02 0.50
N VAL A 151 1.12 -1.23 1.05
CA VAL A 151 1.66 -1.49 2.38
C VAL A 151 2.94 -2.28 2.20
N HIS A 152 4.04 -1.74 2.73
CA HIS A 152 5.38 -2.32 2.64
C HIS A 152 6.05 -2.17 4.00
N LEU A 153 6.30 -3.29 4.67
CA LEU A 153 6.75 -3.39 6.04
C LEU A 153 7.85 -4.45 6.16
N PRO A 154 8.89 -4.18 6.97
CA PRO A 154 9.84 -5.22 7.31
C PRO A 154 9.16 -6.30 8.15
N LYS A 155 9.75 -7.49 8.14
CA LYS A 155 9.46 -8.54 9.11
C LYS A 155 9.52 -7.99 10.54
N VAL A 156 8.65 -8.47 11.42
CA VAL A 156 8.64 -8.08 12.84
C VAL A 156 10.02 -8.31 13.47
N GLY A 157 10.58 -7.27 14.07
CA GLY A 157 11.92 -7.27 14.69
C GLY A 157 13.04 -6.79 13.77
N GLU A 158 12.78 -6.62 12.47
CA GLU A 158 13.73 -6.07 11.51
C GLU A 158 13.45 -4.59 11.23
N THR A 159 14.50 -3.83 10.91
CA THR A 159 14.38 -2.40 10.55
C THR A 159 14.35 -2.17 9.04
N ILE A 160 14.75 -3.18 8.27
CA ILE A 160 14.86 -3.13 6.81
C ILE A 160 14.14 -4.34 6.24
N SER A 161 13.26 -4.09 5.26
CA SER A 161 12.57 -5.16 4.55
C SER A 161 13.44 -5.78 3.48
N GLY A 162 13.42 -7.10 3.38
CA GLY A 162 13.97 -7.88 2.28
C GLY A 162 13.18 -7.73 0.97
N ASP A 163 11.92 -7.30 1.04
CA ASP A 163 11.11 -6.96 -0.12
C ASP A 163 11.50 -5.60 -0.72
N SER A 164 11.10 -5.39 -1.98
CA SER A 164 11.06 -4.08 -2.63
C SER A 164 9.95 -4.02 -3.68
N TRP A 165 9.53 -2.81 -4.00
CA TRP A 165 8.55 -2.56 -5.06
C TRP A 165 8.90 -1.28 -5.82
N ALA A 166 8.39 -1.17 -7.04
CA ALA A 166 8.51 0.05 -7.82
C ALA A 166 7.33 0.19 -8.78
N ALA A 167 6.98 1.43 -9.13
CA ALA A 167 5.99 1.73 -10.15
C ALA A 167 6.53 2.82 -11.08
N GLU A 168 6.37 2.63 -12.38
CA GLU A 168 6.75 3.58 -13.42
C GLU A 168 5.52 3.90 -14.27
N ASN A 169 5.04 5.14 -14.16
CA ASN A 169 3.88 5.61 -14.91
C ASN A 169 4.34 6.26 -16.21
N GLN A 170 3.82 5.77 -17.33
CA GLN A 170 3.99 6.35 -18.65
C GLN A 170 2.64 6.83 -19.18
N VAL A 171 2.64 7.55 -20.30
CA VAL A 171 1.42 8.20 -20.84
C VAL A 171 0.28 7.21 -21.07
N ASP A 172 0.57 6.00 -21.55
CA ASP A 172 -0.44 4.97 -21.88
C ASP A 172 -0.23 3.62 -21.17
N LYS A 173 0.91 3.47 -20.48
CA LYS A 173 1.32 2.22 -19.85
C LYS A 173 1.86 2.49 -18.46
N ASP A 174 1.51 1.66 -17.49
CA ASP A 174 2.19 1.65 -16.20
C ASP A 174 2.86 0.31 -16.00
N LEU A 175 4.04 0.33 -15.38
CA LEU A 175 4.72 -0.88 -14.94
C LEU A 175 4.77 -0.90 -13.42
N ILE A 176 4.52 -2.06 -12.83
CA ILE A 176 4.60 -2.30 -11.39
C ILE A 176 5.45 -3.54 -11.15
N LEU A 177 6.47 -3.40 -10.30
CA LEU A 177 7.34 -4.47 -9.82
C LEU A 177 7.05 -4.74 -8.35
N VAL A 178 7.00 -6.03 -7.98
CA VAL A 178 7.23 -6.50 -6.61
C VAL A 178 8.35 -7.53 -6.65
N ALA A 179 9.31 -7.41 -5.73
CA ALA A 179 10.45 -8.30 -5.59
C ALA A 179 10.66 -8.65 -4.12
N ASP A 180 10.90 -9.93 -3.84
CA ASP A 180 11.20 -10.51 -2.53
C ASP A 180 12.62 -11.10 -2.61
N GLY A 181 13.53 -10.53 -1.82
CA GLY A 181 14.92 -10.97 -1.75
C GLY A 181 15.08 -12.19 -0.84
N LEU A 182 15.84 -13.20 -1.27
CA LEU A 182 15.92 -14.45 -0.51
C LEU A 182 16.42 -14.25 0.95
N GLY A 183 15.58 -14.64 1.89
CA GLY A 183 15.81 -14.48 3.33
C GLY A 183 15.22 -13.16 3.83
N TYR A 184 15.87 -12.52 4.79
CA TYR A 184 15.42 -11.25 5.36
C TYR A 184 16.63 -10.36 5.72
N GLY A 185 16.36 -9.10 6.04
CA GLY A 185 17.37 -8.12 6.45
C GLY A 185 18.19 -7.57 5.28
N VAL A 186 19.39 -7.07 5.59
CA VAL A 186 20.18 -6.23 4.67
C VAL A 186 20.50 -6.92 3.34
N LEU A 187 20.93 -8.17 3.34
CA LEU A 187 21.33 -8.87 2.11
C LEU A 187 20.14 -9.21 1.19
N ALA A 188 18.97 -9.48 1.77
CA ALA A 188 17.73 -9.63 1.00
C ALA A 188 17.31 -8.29 0.37
N ALA A 189 17.39 -7.22 1.16
CA ALA A 189 17.08 -5.87 0.73
C ALA A 189 18.00 -5.37 -0.39
N GLU A 190 19.30 -5.70 -0.34
CA GLU A 190 20.25 -5.40 -1.42
C GLU A 190 19.85 -6.08 -2.72
N ALA A 191 19.44 -7.35 -2.68
CA ALA A 191 19.00 -8.09 -3.85
C ALA A 191 17.71 -7.51 -4.46
N SER A 192 16.70 -7.23 -3.63
CA SER A 192 15.42 -6.68 -4.10
C SER A 192 15.52 -5.23 -4.58
N ARG A 193 16.37 -4.40 -3.96
CA ARG A 193 16.67 -3.04 -4.46
C ARG A 193 17.45 -3.07 -5.77
N GLU A 194 18.33 -4.04 -5.97
CA GLU A 194 19.01 -4.22 -7.26
C GLU A 194 18.01 -4.59 -8.37
N ALA A 195 16.98 -5.39 -8.06
CA ALA A 195 15.87 -5.65 -8.98
C ALA A 195 15.14 -4.35 -9.36
N VAL A 196 14.84 -3.49 -8.37
CA VAL A 196 14.23 -2.16 -8.60
C VAL A 196 15.12 -1.30 -9.50
N ARG A 197 16.43 -1.24 -9.25
CA ARG A 197 17.37 -0.45 -10.05
C ARG A 197 17.36 -0.90 -11.52
N VAL A 198 17.38 -2.21 -11.77
CA VAL A 198 17.30 -2.76 -13.13
C VAL A 198 15.95 -2.44 -13.77
N PHE A 199 14.85 -2.59 -13.03
CA PHE A 199 13.52 -2.26 -13.50
C PHE A 199 13.40 -0.80 -13.96
N GLN A 200 13.80 0.16 -13.12
CA GLN A 200 13.73 1.58 -13.45
C GLN A 200 14.57 1.94 -14.68
N LYS A 201 15.79 1.39 -14.77
CA LYS A 201 16.69 1.60 -15.93
C LYS A 201 16.08 1.07 -17.24
N ASN A 202 15.19 0.09 -17.17
CA ASN A 202 14.64 -0.61 -18.32
C ASN A 202 13.11 -0.46 -18.45
N ALA A 203 12.51 0.54 -17.80
CA ALA A 203 11.04 0.72 -17.75
C ALA A 203 10.36 0.85 -19.13
N LYS A 204 11.12 1.16 -20.18
CA LYS A 204 10.64 1.19 -21.58
C LYS A 204 10.39 -0.19 -22.19
N LEU A 205 10.90 -1.26 -21.56
CA LEU A 205 10.77 -2.64 -22.05
C LEU A 205 9.51 -3.32 -21.51
N GLY A 206 9.20 -4.52 -22.02
CA GLY A 206 8.15 -5.39 -21.48
C GLY A 206 8.59 -6.16 -20.23
N PRO A 207 7.64 -6.66 -19.41
CA PRO A 207 7.90 -7.44 -18.21
C PRO A 207 8.98 -8.52 -18.35
N LYS A 208 8.88 -9.40 -19.36
CA LYS A 208 9.82 -10.51 -19.59
C LYS A 208 11.24 -9.99 -19.82
N ALA A 209 11.38 -9.01 -20.72
CA ALA A 209 12.69 -8.45 -21.07
C ALA A 209 13.37 -7.78 -19.86
N ILE A 210 12.60 -7.18 -18.95
CA ILE A 210 13.14 -6.63 -17.70
C ILE A 210 13.64 -7.75 -16.79
N LEU A 211 12.87 -8.83 -16.60
CA LEU A 211 13.29 -9.97 -15.76
C LEU A 211 14.52 -10.69 -16.36
N GLU A 212 14.60 -10.82 -17.68
CA GLU A 212 15.76 -11.35 -18.39
C GLU A 212 17.03 -10.51 -18.17
N LYS A 213 16.91 -9.18 -18.09
CA LYS A 213 18.02 -8.29 -17.73
C LYS A 213 18.34 -8.31 -16.24
N ALA A 214 17.35 -8.51 -15.39
CA ALA A 214 17.55 -8.62 -13.95
C ALA A 214 18.35 -9.88 -13.60
N HIS A 215 18.11 -11.00 -14.27
CA HIS A 215 18.77 -12.27 -13.96
C HIS A 215 20.31 -12.22 -13.91
N PRO A 216 21.04 -11.75 -14.94
CA PRO A 216 22.49 -11.61 -14.85
C PRO A 216 22.95 -10.51 -13.89
N ALA A 217 22.17 -9.43 -13.73
CA ALA A 217 22.51 -8.32 -12.83
C ALA A 217 22.50 -8.73 -11.35
N LEU A 218 21.59 -9.64 -10.98
CA LEU A 218 21.46 -10.15 -9.62
C LEU A 218 22.35 -11.37 -9.32
N LYS A 219 23.22 -11.80 -10.25
CA LYS A 219 24.01 -13.05 -10.09
C LYS A 219 24.88 -13.08 -8.82
N ASN A 220 25.32 -11.91 -8.36
CA ASN A 220 26.19 -11.75 -7.19
C ASN A 220 25.43 -11.29 -5.93
N THR A 221 24.09 -11.34 -5.94
CA THR A 221 23.26 -11.05 -4.77
C THR A 221 22.70 -12.35 -4.21
N ARG A 222 21.82 -12.27 -3.20
CA ARG A 222 21.01 -13.41 -2.74
C ARG A 222 19.94 -13.85 -3.73
N GLY A 223 19.76 -13.13 -4.83
CA GLY A 223 18.67 -13.34 -5.76
C GLY A 223 17.30 -12.96 -5.20
N VAL A 224 16.30 -12.94 -6.08
CA VAL A 224 14.93 -12.53 -5.74
C VAL A 224 13.90 -13.46 -6.39
N ALA A 225 12.75 -13.60 -5.75
CA ALA A 225 11.50 -13.82 -6.45
C ALA A 225 10.94 -12.46 -6.89
N ALA A 226 10.47 -12.32 -8.12
CA ALA A 226 9.92 -11.05 -8.60
C ALA A 226 8.84 -11.26 -9.64
N ALA A 227 7.90 -10.31 -9.72
CA ALA A 227 6.96 -10.22 -10.82
C ALA A 227 6.76 -8.77 -11.27
N ILE A 228 6.48 -8.62 -12.56
CA ILE A 228 6.19 -7.33 -13.18
C ILE A 228 4.84 -7.41 -13.89
N ALA A 229 3.96 -6.46 -13.59
CA ALA A 229 2.74 -6.21 -14.34
C ALA A 229 2.92 -4.92 -15.17
N GLN A 230 2.55 -4.97 -16.44
CA GLN A 230 2.43 -3.80 -17.30
C GLN A 230 0.97 -3.63 -17.71
N ILE A 231 0.34 -2.57 -17.23
CA ILE A 231 -1.05 -2.23 -17.56
C ILE A 231 -1.02 -1.32 -18.78
N ASP A 232 -1.61 -1.79 -19.88
CA ASP A 232 -1.77 -1.04 -21.13
C ASP A 232 -3.22 -0.55 -21.22
N ARG A 233 -3.42 0.75 -20.98
CA ARG A 233 -4.77 1.34 -20.87
C ARG A 233 -5.43 1.48 -22.23
N THR A 234 -4.63 1.66 -23.29
CA THR A 234 -5.11 1.75 -24.67
C THR A 234 -5.54 0.40 -25.20
N GLN A 235 -4.73 -0.65 -24.98
CA GLN A 235 -5.07 -2.01 -25.39
C GLN A 235 -6.02 -2.71 -24.42
N GLN A 236 -6.30 -2.12 -23.25
CA GLN A 236 -7.12 -2.71 -22.21
C GLN A 236 -6.62 -4.10 -21.79
N THR A 237 -5.30 -4.21 -21.56
CA THR A 237 -4.67 -5.46 -21.14
C THR A 237 -3.66 -5.27 -20.01
N VAL A 238 -3.40 -6.35 -19.28
CA VAL A 238 -2.22 -6.47 -18.41
C VAL A 238 -1.29 -7.52 -19.00
N ARG A 239 -0.05 -7.13 -19.30
CA ARG A 239 1.05 -8.07 -19.57
C ARG A 239 1.74 -8.39 -18.25
N PHE A 240 1.92 -9.65 -17.93
CA PHE A 240 2.52 -10.09 -16.67
C PHE A 240 3.60 -11.13 -16.91
N ALA A 241 4.72 -10.97 -16.23
CA ALA A 241 5.77 -11.99 -16.12
C ALA A 241 6.23 -12.08 -14.67
N GLY A 242 6.41 -13.30 -14.17
CA GLY A 242 6.87 -13.53 -12.80
C GLY A 242 7.74 -14.77 -12.68
N VAL A 243 8.69 -14.71 -11.75
CA VAL A 243 9.59 -15.80 -11.37
C VAL A 243 9.62 -15.89 -9.85
N GLY A 244 9.28 -17.05 -9.30
CA GLY A 244 9.19 -17.31 -7.87
C GLY A 244 7.76 -17.21 -7.33
N ASN A 245 7.64 -16.81 -6.07
CA ASN A 245 6.44 -16.83 -5.23
C ASN A 245 5.67 -15.50 -5.17
N ILE A 246 6.05 -14.46 -5.94
CA ILE A 246 5.27 -13.22 -6.01
C ILE A 246 3.92 -13.50 -6.65
N SER A 247 2.87 -13.17 -5.90
CA SER A 247 1.48 -13.31 -6.32
C SER A 247 1.06 -12.09 -7.14
N GLY A 248 0.32 -12.32 -8.23
CA GLY A 248 -0.34 -11.30 -9.01
C GLY A 248 -1.78 -11.72 -9.30
N VAL A 249 -2.74 -10.87 -8.97
CA VAL A 249 -4.18 -11.15 -9.10
C VAL A 249 -4.88 -9.96 -9.72
N ILE A 250 -5.75 -10.24 -10.69
CA ILE A 250 -6.69 -9.25 -11.24
C ILE A 250 -8.07 -9.56 -10.67
N VAL A 251 -8.65 -8.59 -9.97
CA VAL A 251 -10.02 -8.65 -9.46
C VAL A 251 -10.90 -7.74 -10.29
N THR A 252 -12.09 -8.22 -10.61
CA THR A 252 -13.19 -7.47 -11.23
C THR A 252 -14.47 -7.79 -10.47
N ASN A 253 -15.57 -7.12 -10.79
CA ASN A 253 -16.86 -7.40 -10.16
C ASN A 253 -17.38 -8.83 -10.39
N THR A 254 -16.89 -9.54 -11.42
CA THR A 254 -17.40 -10.86 -11.82
C THR A 254 -16.41 -11.99 -11.59
N GLN A 255 -15.11 -11.69 -11.55
CA GLN A 255 -14.07 -12.71 -11.48
C GLN A 255 -12.82 -12.21 -10.76
N THR A 256 -12.17 -13.16 -10.08
CA THR A 256 -10.81 -13.05 -9.55
C THR A 256 -9.93 -14.00 -10.36
N ARG A 257 -8.85 -13.48 -10.94
CA ARG A 257 -7.94 -14.26 -11.80
C ARG A 257 -6.50 -14.09 -11.34
N SER A 258 -5.90 -15.19 -10.88
CA SER A 258 -4.47 -15.25 -10.60
C SER A 258 -3.66 -15.24 -11.90
N MET A 259 -2.56 -14.51 -11.90
CA MET A 259 -1.60 -14.44 -12.99
C MET A 259 -0.46 -15.44 -12.76
N VAL A 260 0.03 -16.00 -13.86
CA VAL A 260 1.00 -17.11 -13.83
C VAL A 260 2.43 -16.62 -13.66
N SER A 261 3.13 -17.19 -12.69
CA SER A 261 4.58 -17.06 -12.47
C SER A 261 5.26 -18.42 -12.68
N TYR A 262 6.51 -18.41 -13.16
CA TYR A 262 7.34 -19.62 -13.23
C TYR A 262 8.10 -19.84 -11.93
N ASN A 263 8.38 -21.10 -11.59
CA ASN A 263 9.28 -21.41 -10.48
C ASN A 263 10.70 -20.98 -10.79
N GLY A 264 11.37 -20.36 -9.82
CA GLY A 264 12.77 -19.99 -9.93
C GLY A 264 13.16 -18.84 -9.00
N THR A 265 14.42 -18.43 -9.11
CA THR A 265 14.99 -17.28 -8.42
C THR A 265 15.86 -16.50 -9.40
N ILE A 266 15.51 -15.24 -9.61
CA ILE A 266 16.28 -14.32 -10.44
C ILE A 266 17.63 -14.05 -9.78
N GLY A 267 18.74 -14.14 -10.52
CA GLY A 267 20.10 -14.15 -9.96
C GLY A 267 20.68 -15.56 -9.77
N HIS A 268 19.85 -16.60 -9.68
CA HIS A 268 20.32 -17.97 -9.45
C HIS A 268 19.77 -18.97 -10.48
N MET A 269 18.49 -19.34 -10.38
CA MET A 269 17.87 -20.35 -11.25
C MET A 269 16.63 -19.75 -11.93
N MET A 270 16.79 -19.33 -13.19
CA MET A 270 15.67 -18.89 -14.03
C MET A 270 15.74 -19.62 -15.37
N ARG A 271 15.09 -20.79 -15.45
CA ARG A 271 15.12 -21.63 -16.66
C ARG A 271 14.29 -21.05 -17.80
N LYS A 272 13.14 -20.45 -17.45
CA LYS A 272 12.16 -19.90 -18.38
C LYS A 272 11.42 -18.74 -17.73
N VAL A 273 11.09 -17.75 -18.54
CA VAL A 273 10.18 -16.66 -18.20
C VAL A 273 9.35 -16.33 -19.45
N GLU A 274 8.05 -16.16 -19.29
CA GLU A 274 7.15 -15.75 -20.37
C GLU A 274 6.23 -14.64 -19.90
N GLU A 275 5.75 -13.88 -20.88
CA GLU A 275 4.66 -12.93 -20.69
C GLU A 275 3.32 -13.61 -20.94
N PHE A 276 2.39 -13.37 -20.02
CA PHE A 276 0.99 -13.72 -20.18
C PHE A 276 0.16 -12.45 -20.26
N VAL A 277 -0.87 -12.46 -21.11
CA VAL A 277 -1.76 -11.31 -21.34
C VAL A 277 -3.12 -11.59 -20.72
N TYR A 278 -3.63 -10.63 -19.96
CA TYR A 278 -4.92 -10.69 -19.28
C TYR A 278 -5.77 -9.48 -19.66
N PRO A 279 -7.11 -9.61 -19.73
CA PRO A 279 -7.99 -8.46 -19.92
C PRO A 279 -7.88 -7.47 -18.77
N TRP A 280 -7.89 -6.17 -19.10
CA TRP A 280 -7.94 -5.06 -18.15
C TRP A 280 -9.13 -4.16 -18.47
N SER A 281 -9.72 -3.55 -17.46
CA SER A 281 -10.85 -2.63 -17.63
C SER A 281 -10.80 -1.52 -16.58
N GLN A 282 -11.66 -0.51 -16.73
CA GLN A 282 -11.85 0.56 -15.75
C GLN A 282 -12.28 0.04 -14.37
N LYS A 283 -12.88 -1.15 -14.30
CA LYS A 283 -13.34 -1.81 -13.07
C LYS A 283 -12.36 -2.87 -12.56
N SER A 284 -11.18 -2.96 -13.17
CA SER A 284 -10.16 -3.93 -12.79
C SER A 284 -9.30 -3.38 -11.66
N LEU A 285 -8.98 -4.27 -10.72
CA LEU A 285 -8.08 -4.05 -9.62
C LEU A 285 -6.91 -5.02 -9.77
N LEU A 286 -5.70 -4.50 -9.87
CA LEU A 286 -4.47 -5.29 -9.78
C LEU A 286 -4.05 -5.36 -8.32
N ILE A 287 -3.76 -6.57 -7.84
CA ILE A 287 -3.18 -6.82 -6.52
C ILE A 287 -1.93 -7.66 -6.74
N MET A 288 -0.77 -7.16 -6.32
CA MET A 288 0.46 -7.94 -6.28
C MET A 288 1.01 -7.94 -4.87
N HIS A 289 1.54 -9.08 -4.42
CA HIS A 289 2.09 -9.19 -3.09
C HIS A 289 3.21 -10.24 -2.98
N SER A 290 4.11 -10.04 -2.03
CA SER A 290 5.05 -11.07 -1.58
C SER A 290 4.34 -12.17 -0.79
N ASP A 291 5.02 -13.26 -0.50
CA ASP A 291 4.42 -14.38 0.24
C ASP A 291 4.23 -14.11 1.74
N GLY A 292 4.68 -12.95 2.22
CA GLY A 292 4.28 -12.37 3.50
C GLY A 292 2.77 -12.21 3.63
N LEU A 293 2.03 -12.03 2.53
CA LEU A 293 0.56 -12.04 2.54
C LEU A 293 0.03 -13.42 2.14
N ALA A 294 -0.93 -13.94 2.91
CA ALA A 294 -1.62 -15.16 2.52
C ALA A 294 -2.30 -14.99 1.16
N THR A 295 -2.37 -16.06 0.36
CA THR A 295 -3.00 -16.05 -0.97
C THR A 295 -4.50 -16.35 -0.94
N GLN A 296 -5.00 -16.84 0.19
CA GLN A 296 -6.41 -17.20 0.38
C GLN A 296 -7.18 -16.05 1.02
N TRP A 297 -7.54 -15.07 0.22
CA TRP A 297 -8.41 -13.96 0.60
C TRP A 297 -9.59 -13.86 -0.37
N ASP A 298 -10.68 -13.28 0.12
CA ASP A 298 -11.89 -13.03 -0.67
C ASP A 298 -12.38 -11.62 -0.39
N LEU A 299 -12.30 -10.73 -1.39
CA LEU A 299 -12.73 -9.34 -1.27
C LEU A 299 -14.25 -9.20 -1.15
N ASN A 300 -15.04 -10.23 -1.52
CA ASN A 300 -16.49 -10.21 -1.33
C ASN A 300 -16.87 -10.20 0.15
N ARG A 301 -15.97 -10.67 1.04
CA ARG A 301 -16.14 -10.56 2.49
C ARG A 301 -16.09 -9.12 2.98
N TYR A 302 -15.61 -8.18 2.18
CA TYR A 302 -15.48 -6.76 2.51
C TYR A 302 -16.30 -5.89 1.54
N PRO A 303 -17.63 -5.80 1.70
CA PRO A 303 -18.48 -5.02 0.82
C PRO A 303 -18.00 -3.58 0.67
N GLY A 304 -17.98 -3.09 -0.57
CA GLY A 304 -17.58 -1.72 -0.89
C GLY A 304 -16.08 -1.42 -0.73
N LEU A 305 -15.24 -2.41 -0.41
CA LEU A 305 -13.79 -2.20 -0.29
C LEU A 305 -13.15 -1.90 -1.65
N VAL A 306 -13.56 -2.59 -2.72
CA VAL A 306 -13.00 -2.41 -4.08
C VAL A 306 -13.16 -0.99 -4.63
N THR A 307 -14.16 -0.24 -4.15
CA THR A 307 -14.39 1.15 -4.57
C THR A 307 -13.49 2.13 -3.81
N ARG A 308 -12.86 1.72 -2.71
CA ARG A 308 -11.99 2.57 -1.87
C ARG A 308 -10.66 2.86 -2.53
N HIS A 309 -9.95 3.84 -1.98
CA HIS A 309 -8.59 4.15 -2.41
C HIS A 309 -7.69 2.90 -2.30
N PRO A 310 -6.79 2.63 -3.27
CA PRO A 310 -5.95 1.44 -3.29
C PRO A 310 -5.15 1.19 -2.01
N THR A 311 -4.66 2.24 -1.35
CA THR A 311 -3.97 2.10 -0.05
C THR A 311 -4.87 1.47 1.00
N LEU A 312 -6.15 1.83 1.04
CA LEU A 312 -7.08 1.29 2.03
C LEU A 312 -7.37 -0.19 1.75
N ILE A 313 -7.46 -0.58 0.48
CA ILE A 313 -7.57 -1.98 0.06
C ILE A 313 -6.34 -2.77 0.50
N ALA A 314 -5.14 -2.26 0.19
CA ALA A 314 -3.87 -2.86 0.58
C ALA A 314 -3.77 -3.02 2.11
N ALA A 315 -4.23 -2.01 2.86
CA ALA A 315 -4.19 -1.98 4.32
C ALA A 315 -5.19 -2.95 4.97
N VAL A 316 -6.39 -3.14 4.43
CA VAL A 316 -7.33 -4.17 4.90
C VAL A 316 -6.79 -5.57 4.60
N LEU A 317 -6.23 -5.78 3.40
CA LEU A 317 -5.58 -7.05 3.07
C LEU A 317 -4.43 -7.36 4.04
N TYR A 318 -3.55 -6.38 4.28
CA TYR A 318 -2.50 -6.47 5.29
C TYR A 318 -3.05 -6.84 6.66
N ARG A 319 -4.04 -6.08 7.17
CA ARG A 319 -4.62 -6.26 8.49
C ARG A 319 -5.09 -7.70 8.68
N ASP A 320 -5.76 -8.27 7.69
CA ASP A 320 -6.49 -9.54 7.84
C ASP A 320 -5.71 -10.78 7.39
N PHE A 321 -4.75 -10.62 6.49
CA PHE A 321 -4.07 -11.73 5.82
C PHE A 321 -2.53 -11.69 5.93
N LYS A 322 -1.95 -10.80 6.73
CA LYS A 322 -0.50 -10.80 6.99
C LYS A 322 -0.02 -12.09 7.66
N ARG A 323 1.15 -12.57 7.25
CA ARG A 323 1.93 -13.59 7.94
C ARG A 323 3.01 -12.88 8.74
N THR A 324 3.09 -13.17 10.04
CA THR A 324 3.98 -12.47 10.97
C THR A 324 5.45 -12.88 10.87
N ARG A 325 5.77 -13.89 10.04
CA ARG A 325 7.10 -14.51 9.96
C ARG A 325 7.97 -13.97 8.84
N ASP A 326 7.44 -13.08 8.01
CA ASP A 326 8.11 -12.62 6.80
C ASP A 326 8.00 -11.11 6.60
N ASP A 327 8.81 -10.62 5.66
CA ASP A 327 8.63 -9.32 5.05
C ASP A 327 7.28 -9.22 4.35
N MET A 328 6.71 -8.03 4.29
CA MET A 328 5.35 -7.84 3.81
C MET A 328 5.28 -6.71 2.80
N THR A 329 4.90 -7.05 1.57
CA THR A 329 4.58 -6.09 0.53
C THR A 329 3.29 -6.46 -0.16
N VAL A 330 2.33 -5.53 -0.18
CA VAL A 330 1.13 -5.60 -1.02
C VAL A 330 0.96 -4.27 -1.73
N ILE A 331 0.92 -4.32 -3.06
CA ILE A 331 0.57 -3.21 -3.93
C ILE A 331 -0.78 -3.47 -4.57
N VAL A 332 -1.62 -2.46 -4.55
CA VAL A 332 -2.93 -2.44 -5.19
C VAL A 332 -2.93 -1.30 -6.19
N ALA A 333 -3.43 -1.55 -7.39
CA ALA A 333 -3.54 -0.55 -8.44
C ALA A 333 -4.89 -0.63 -9.14
N LYS A 334 -5.50 0.53 -9.41
CA LYS A 334 -6.73 0.65 -10.23
C LYS A 334 -6.75 1.98 -10.95
N ILE A 335 -7.56 2.09 -12.00
CA ILE A 335 -7.75 3.39 -12.65
C ILE A 335 -8.55 4.29 -11.71
N ARG A 336 -8.10 5.54 -11.54
CA ARG A 336 -8.81 6.52 -10.72
C ARG A 336 -10.18 6.80 -11.33
N GLU A 337 -11.24 6.57 -10.58
CA GLU A 337 -12.59 6.97 -11.00
C GLU A 337 -12.68 8.51 -10.96
N ALA A 338 -13.29 9.09 -12.00
CA ALA A 338 -13.61 10.52 -11.98
C ALA A 338 -14.65 10.78 -10.87
N ALA A 339 -14.35 11.72 -9.98
CA ALA A 339 -15.28 12.21 -8.97
C ALA A 339 -16.47 12.94 -9.61
#